data_AF-A0A9E0DC74-F1
#
_entry.id   AF-A0A9E0DC74-F1
#
_cell.length_a   1.000
_cell.length_b   1.000
_cell.length_c   1.000
_cell.angle_alpha   90.00
_cell.angle_beta   90.00
_cell.angle_gamma   90.00
#
_symmetry.space_group_name_H-M   'P 1'
#
loop_
_entity.id
_entity.type
_entity.pdbx_description
1 polymer ?
#
loop_
_entity_poly.entity_id
_entity_poly.type
_entity_poly.pdbx_seq_one_letter_code
_entity_poly.pdbx_strand_id
1 'polypeptide(L)'
;MTSEKGHEARQYADEKNRLIENMVWFNQFLRDSKELLNRMARLIKPEIGGESPFYYYPKSNFTPAIPDYFYMGMDGEGQTLHIYVVLRPGILNQKVFEQEPSFVVIRMFKSGYKGYATARGLPVISGYQSAEVFQTAPYVSGKYEDGIPFQSFQMSLDPFVDAENADVDAVIRRELIDRFKTLPDLSA
;
A
#
# COMPACT_ATOMS: atom_id res chain seq x y z
N MET A 1 -41.52 -32.33 -10.38
CA MET A 1 -41.18 -31.15 -9.55
C MET A 1 -39.81 -31.30 -8.87
N THR A 2 -38.79 -31.83 -9.57
CA THR A 2 -37.47 -32.16 -8.99
C THR A 2 -36.30 -31.36 -9.59
N SER A 3 -36.54 -30.47 -10.57
CA SER A 3 -35.44 -29.78 -11.28
C SER A 3 -35.01 -28.45 -10.66
N GLU A 4 -35.88 -27.71 -9.97
CA GLU A 4 -35.52 -26.39 -9.39
C GLU A 4 -34.60 -26.54 -8.16
N LYS A 5 -34.95 -27.41 -7.20
CA LYS A 5 -34.11 -27.66 -6.00
C LYS A 5 -32.73 -28.23 -6.33
N GLY A 6 -32.62 -29.02 -7.39
CA GLY A 6 -31.34 -29.54 -7.88
C GLY A 6 -30.49 -28.48 -8.58
N HIS A 7 -31.11 -27.44 -9.12
CA HIS A 7 -30.41 -26.33 -9.77
C HIS A 7 -29.89 -25.31 -8.74
N GLU A 8 -30.71 -24.96 -7.75
CA GLU A 8 -30.34 -24.09 -6.63
C GLU A 8 -29.21 -24.69 -5.78
N ALA A 9 -29.26 -25.99 -5.48
CA ALA A 9 -28.19 -26.67 -4.72
C ALA A 9 -26.85 -26.69 -5.47
N ARG A 10 -26.87 -26.75 -6.81
CA ARG A 10 -25.67 -26.66 -7.65
C ARG A 10 -25.13 -25.24 -7.70
N GLN A 11 -25.99 -24.24 -7.89
CA GLN A 11 -25.60 -22.83 -7.86
C GLN A 11 -24.95 -22.46 -6.52
N TYR A 12 -25.53 -22.89 -5.41
CA TYR A 12 -24.95 -22.68 -4.08
C TYR A 12 -23.60 -23.38 -3.90
N ALA A 13 -23.44 -24.61 -4.42
CA ALA A 13 -22.16 -25.32 -4.38
C ALA A 13 -21.08 -24.63 -5.22
N ASP A 14 -21.44 -24.13 -6.40
CA ASP A 14 -20.55 -23.40 -7.29
C ASP A 14 -20.13 -22.04 -6.69
N GLU A 15 -21.07 -21.31 -6.08
CA GLU A 15 -20.81 -20.08 -5.35
C GLU A 15 -19.88 -20.30 -4.15
N LYS A 16 -20.11 -21.38 -3.39
CA LYS A 16 -19.25 -21.77 -2.27
C LYS A 16 -17.84 -22.12 -2.73
N ASN A 17 -17.69 -22.87 -3.81
CA ASN A 17 -16.37 -23.23 -4.35
C ASN A 17 -15.62 -22.00 -4.85
N ARG A 18 -16.30 -21.10 -5.59
CA ARG A 18 -15.72 -19.81 -6.01
C ARG A 18 -15.26 -18.98 -4.82
N LEU A 19 -16.05 -18.92 -3.74
CA LEU A 19 -15.65 -18.20 -2.52
C LEU A 19 -14.38 -18.79 -1.91
N ILE A 20 -14.27 -20.12 -1.83
CA ILE A 20 -13.09 -20.80 -1.30
C ILE A 20 -11.86 -20.50 -2.16
N GLU A 21 -11.96 -20.64 -3.48
CA GLU A 21 -10.87 -20.34 -4.42
C GLU A 21 -10.41 -18.88 -4.30
N ASN A 22 -11.36 -17.94 -4.24
CA ASN A 22 -11.07 -16.52 -4.04
C ASN A 22 -10.35 -16.26 -2.71
N MET A 23 -10.75 -16.94 -1.63
CA MET A 23 -10.08 -16.83 -0.33
C MET A 23 -8.66 -17.41 -0.36
N VAL A 24 -8.45 -18.54 -1.04
CA VAL A 24 -7.12 -19.15 -1.19
C VAL A 24 -6.20 -18.21 -1.96
N TRP A 25 -6.66 -17.71 -3.11
CA TRP A 25 -5.92 -16.74 -3.92
C TRP A 25 -5.59 -15.47 -3.12
N PHE A 26 -6.56 -14.91 -2.41
CA PHE A 26 -6.35 -13.70 -1.62
C PHE A 26 -5.34 -13.90 -0.48
N ASN A 27 -5.40 -15.04 0.21
CA ASN A 27 -4.43 -15.38 1.25
C ASN A 27 -3.01 -15.56 0.69
N GLN A 28 -2.89 -16.10 -0.53
CA GLN A 28 -1.62 -16.21 -1.23
C GLN A 28 -1.08 -14.83 -1.60
N PHE A 29 -1.90 -14.00 -2.24
CA PHE A 29 -1.55 -12.62 -2.58
C PHE A 29 -1.10 -11.80 -1.36
N LEU A 30 -1.81 -11.90 -0.23
CA LEU A 30 -1.42 -11.24 1.02
C LEU A 30 -0.08 -11.73 1.55
N ARG A 31 0.20 -13.03 1.46
CA ARG A 31 1.46 -13.62 1.89
C ARG A 31 2.62 -13.10 1.05
N ASP A 32 2.46 -13.11 -0.27
CA ASP A 32 3.49 -12.67 -1.21
C ASP A 32 3.74 -11.17 -1.08
N SER A 33 2.67 -10.38 -0.94
CA SER A 33 2.78 -8.95 -0.66
C SER A 33 3.48 -8.67 0.66
N LYS A 34 3.18 -9.44 1.72
CA LYS A 34 3.87 -9.30 3.00
C LYS A 34 5.34 -9.67 2.89
N GLU A 35 5.70 -10.70 2.14
CA GLU A 35 7.10 -11.04 1.89
C GLU A 35 7.81 -9.90 1.15
N LEU A 36 7.21 -9.38 0.08
CA LEU A 36 7.75 -8.27 -0.68
C LEU A 36 7.93 -7.01 0.20
N LEU A 37 6.93 -6.66 1.01
CA LEU A 37 7.02 -5.55 1.98
C LEU A 37 8.12 -5.79 3.02
N ASN A 38 8.34 -7.01 3.48
CA ASN A 38 9.47 -7.32 4.38
C ASN A 38 10.83 -7.09 3.69
N ARG A 39 10.96 -7.48 2.42
CA ARG A 39 12.17 -7.24 1.63
C ARG A 39 12.39 -5.74 1.40
N MET A 40 11.34 -5.00 1.04
CA MET A 40 11.36 -3.54 0.93
C MET A 40 11.81 -2.90 2.24
N ALA A 41 11.22 -3.31 3.37
CA ALA A 41 11.56 -2.79 4.69
C ALA A 41 13.04 -3.02 5.02
N ARG A 42 13.55 -4.23 4.77
CA ARG A 42 14.96 -4.58 4.99
C ARG A 42 15.90 -3.67 4.19
N LEU A 43 15.56 -3.38 2.93
CA LEU A 43 16.42 -2.62 2.03
C LEU A 43 16.35 -1.11 2.26
N ILE A 44 15.20 -0.56 2.65
CA ILE A 44 15.04 0.88 2.91
C ILE A 44 15.46 1.27 4.34
N LYS A 45 15.47 0.32 5.29
CA LYS A 45 15.84 0.58 6.69
C LYS A 45 17.16 1.36 6.86
N PRO A 46 18.26 1.05 6.15
CA PRO A 46 19.51 1.82 6.24
C PRO A 46 19.37 3.27 5.78
N GLU A 47 18.44 3.56 4.86
CA GLU A 47 18.24 4.89 4.29
C GLU A 47 17.46 5.82 5.21
N ILE A 48 16.65 5.26 6.13
CA ILE A 48 15.81 6.03 7.06
C ILE A 48 16.26 5.95 8.52
N GLY A 49 17.28 5.14 8.84
CA GLY A 49 17.77 4.95 10.21
C GLY A 49 16.79 4.21 11.13
N GLY A 50 15.95 3.33 10.58
CA GLY A 50 14.68 2.94 11.22
C GLY A 50 14.63 1.72 12.12
N GLU A 51 13.49 1.60 12.80
CA GLU A 51 13.04 0.48 13.62
C GLU A 51 12.42 -0.66 12.77
N SER A 52 11.91 -1.72 13.42
CA SER A 52 11.20 -2.81 12.75
C SER A 52 9.88 -2.34 12.12
N PRO A 53 9.50 -2.86 10.93
CA PRO A 53 8.24 -2.50 10.31
C PRO A 53 7.04 -3.01 11.11
N PHE A 54 5.93 -2.29 11.04
CA PHE A 54 4.63 -2.73 11.53
C PHE A 54 3.63 -2.84 10.38
N TYR A 55 2.64 -3.71 10.53
CA TYR A 55 1.64 -3.99 9.50
C TYR A 55 0.25 -3.67 10.02
N TYR A 56 -0.60 -3.17 9.13
CA TYR A 56 -1.99 -2.89 9.44
C TYR A 56 -2.90 -3.33 8.30
N TYR A 57 -4.07 -3.83 8.69
CA TYR A 57 -5.14 -4.28 7.83
C TYR A 57 -6.42 -3.58 8.29
N PRO A 58 -7.14 -2.87 7.41
CA PRO A 58 -8.42 -2.26 7.74
C PRO A 58 -9.40 -3.33 8.25
N LYS A 59 -10.02 -3.07 9.40
CA LYS A 59 -11.05 -3.96 9.95
C LYS A 59 -12.38 -3.68 9.24
N SER A 60 -13.01 -4.72 8.69
CA SER A 60 -14.42 -4.68 8.28
C SER A 60 -15.28 -5.26 9.40
N ASN A 61 -16.33 -4.54 9.81
CA ASN A 61 -17.26 -4.98 10.85
C ASN A 61 -18.42 -5.83 10.30
N PHE A 62 -18.64 -5.82 8.98
CA PHE A 62 -19.78 -6.47 8.36
C PHE A 62 -19.34 -7.06 7.02
N THR A 63 -19.25 -8.40 6.99
CA THR A 63 -18.86 -9.24 5.85
C THR A 63 -17.34 -9.36 5.61
N PRO A 64 -16.79 -10.59 5.48
CA PRO A 64 -15.44 -10.81 4.98
C PRO A 64 -15.31 -10.21 3.58
N ALA A 65 -14.47 -9.19 3.45
CA ALA A 65 -14.20 -8.53 2.19
C ALA A 65 -12.70 -8.31 2.06
N ILE A 66 -12.20 -8.35 0.82
CA ILE A 66 -10.85 -7.92 0.50
C ILE A 66 -10.77 -6.42 0.84
N PRO A 67 -9.87 -5.99 1.74
CA PRO A 67 -9.74 -4.58 2.10
C PRO A 67 -9.26 -3.78 0.88
N ASP A 68 -9.66 -2.52 0.79
CA ASP A 68 -9.28 -1.66 -0.35
C ASP A 68 -7.78 -1.37 -0.39
N TYR A 69 -7.14 -1.43 0.77
CA TYR A 69 -5.71 -1.29 0.94
C TYR A 69 -5.24 -2.02 2.20
N PHE A 70 -3.94 -2.23 2.30
CA PHE A 70 -3.23 -2.52 3.55
C PHE A 70 -1.87 -1.83 3.48
N TYR A 71 -1.16 -1.71 4.60
CA TYR A 71 0.12 -1.01 4.57
C TYR A 71 1.14 -1.60 5.55
N MET A 72 2.40 -1.31 5.23
CA MET A 72 3.54 -1.44 6.13
C MET A 72 4.03 -0.04 6.51
N GLY A 73 4.26 0.18 7.80
CA GLY A 73 4.85 1.41 8.32
C GLY A 73 6.17 1.15 9.00
N MET A 74 7.06 2.14 8.95
CA MET A 74 8.37 2.07 9.58
C MET A 74 8.79 3.46 10.05
N ASP A 75 9.13 3.55 11.33
CA ASP A 75 9.67 4.78 11.92
C ASP A 75 11.19 4.82 11.73
N GLY A 76 11.67 5.95 11.26
CA GLY A 76 13.07 6.31 11.05
C GLY A 76 13.54 7.41 12.00
N GLU A 77 14.78 7.83 11.81
CA GLU A 77 15.34 9.02 12.47
C GLU A 77 14.75 10.28 11.83
N GLY A 78 13.89 10.99 12.57
CA GLY A 78 13.25 12.23 12.11
C GLY A 78 12.17 12.07 11.04
N GLN A 79 11.85 10.84 10.63
CA GLN A 79 10.89 10.56 9.57
C GLN A 79 10.14 9.24 9.80
N THR A 80 8.99 9.09 9.14
CA THR A 80 8.20 7.85 9.11
C THR A 80 7.88 7.52 7.65
N LEU A 81 8.10 6.27 7.26
CA LEU A 81 7.76 5.74 5.95
C LEU A 81 6.54 4.85 6.04
N HIS A 82 5.56 5.07 5.16
CA HIS A 82 4.45 4.16 4.93
C HIS A 82 4.48 3.66 3.48
N ILE A 83 4.28 2.36 3.28
CA ILE A 83 4.11 1.74 1.97
C ILE A 83 2.74 1.08 1.95
N TYR A 84 1.81 1.66 1.18
CA TYR A 84 0.46 1.17 0.99
C TYR A 84 0.40 0.27 -0.21
N VAL A 85 -0.27 -0.87 -0.08
CA VAL A 85 -0.70 -1.69 -1.21
C VAL A 85 -2.15 -1.34 -1.48
N VAL A 86 -2.41 -0.73 -2.63
CA VAL A 86 -3.74 -0.29 -3.06
C VAL A 86 -4.32 -1.34 -4.00
N LEU A 87 -5.47 -1.91 -3.65
CA LEU A 87 -6.07 -3.05 -4.35
C LEU A 87 -7.33 -2.69 -5.13
N ARG A 88 -8.18 -1.83 -4.58
CA ARG A 88 -9.48 -1.53 -5.19
C ARG A 88 -9.49 -0.22 -5.95
N PRO A 89 -10.14 -0.21 -7.12
CA PRO A 89 -10.36 1.01 -7.85
C PRO A 89 -11.29 1.97 -7.14
N GLY A 90 -10.86 3.23 -7.06
CA GLY A 90 -11.66 4.33 -6.54
C GLY A 90 -11.24 4.86 -5.18
N ILE A 91 -10.18 4.33 -4.57
CA ILE A 91 -9.55 4.99 -3.41
C ILE A 91 -8.42 5.93 -3.81
N LEU A 92 -7.92 5.88 -5.05
CA LEU A 92 -6.89 6.80 -5.50
C LEU A 92 -7.43 8.19 -5.85
N ASN A 93 -6.66 9.20 -5.46
CA ASN A 93 -6.74 10.56 -5.94
C ASN A 93 -6.26 10.56 -7.40
N GLN A 94 -7.20 10.41 -8.32
CA GLN A 94 -6.96 10.35 -9.77
C GLN A 94 -6.28 11.61 -10.34
N LYS A 95 -6.12 12.68 -9.55
CA LYS A 95 -5.33 13.86 -9.94
C LYS A 95 -3.82 13.69 -9.71
N VAL A 96 -3.44 12.64 -8.99
CA VAL A 96 -2.11 12.48 -8.38
C VAL A 96 -1.53 11.09 -8.65
N PHE A 97 -2.38 10.06 -8.65
CA PHE A 97 -2.00 8.67 -8.87
C PHE A 97 -2.88 8.07 -9.97
N GLU A 98 -2.28 7.24 -10.82
CA GLU A 98 -2.89 6.84 -12.10
C GLU A 98 -3.19 5.33 -12.19
N GLN A 99 -2.47 4.50 -11.42
CA GLN A 99 -2.48 3.04 -11.62
C GLN A 99 -2.98 2.26 -10.39
N GLU A 100 -3.89 1.30 -10.61
CA GLU A 100 -4.33 0.32 -9.61
C GLU A 100 -4.30 -1.07 -10.25
N PRO A 101 -3.84 -2.13 -9.55
CA PRO A 101 -3.25 -2.13 -8.21
C PRO A 101 -1.82 -1.55 -8.21
N SER A 102 -1.39 -0.96 -7.09
CA SER A 102 -0.08 -0.31 -6.99
C SER A 102 0.44 -0.22 -5.56
N PHE A 103 1.72 0.10 -5.42
CA PHE A 103 2.25 0.63 -4.16
C PHE A 103 2.20 2.16 -4.16
N VAL A 104 1.75 2.73 -3.04
CA VAL A 104 1.92 4.16 -2.77
C VAL A 104 2.84 4.32 -1.58
N VAL A 105 3.98 4.96 -1.81
CA VAL A 105 5.00 5.24 -0.81
C VAL A 105 4.78 6.64 -0.28
N ILE A 106 4.74 6.80 1.04
CA ILE A 106 4.57 8.10 1.71
C ILE A 106 5.66 8.25 2.76
N ARG A 107 6.50 9.27 2.59
CA ARG A 107 7.51 9.72 3.53
C ARG A 107 6.96 10.93 4.30
N MET A 108 6.96 10.86 5.62
CA MET A 108 6.59 11.97 6.50
C MET A 108 7.82 12.42 7.28
N PHE A 109 8.07 13.72 7.36
CA PHE A 109 9.25 14.27 8.05
C PHE A 109 8.95 14.50 9.55
N LYS A 110 8.55 13.42 10.22
CA LYS A 110 8.37 13.35 11.68
C LYS A 110 8.41 11.90 12.14
N SER A 111 9.03 11.61 13.29
CA SER A 111 9.09 10.28 13.90
C SER A 111 8.07 10.10 15.03
N GLY A 112 7.73 8.85 15.37
CA GLY A 112 6.88 8.51 16.51
C GLY A 112 5.38 8.44 16.22
N TYR A 113 5.00 8.29 14.94
CA TYR A 113 3.62 8.35 14.46
C TYR A 113 3.08 6.96 14.05
N LYS A 114 3.34 5.92 14.86
CA LYS A 114 2.87 4.52 14.63
C LYS A 114 1.35 4.34 14.46
N GLY A 115 0.54 5.33 14.85
CA GLY A 115 -0.92 5.28 14.81
C GLY A 115 -1.61 5.93 13.60
N TYR A 116 -0.86 6.41 12.60
CA TYR A 116 -1.36 7.50 11.74
C TYR A 116 -1.73 7.15 10.30
N ALA A 117 -1.75 5.88 9.90
CA ALA A 117 -1.96 5.58 8.50
C ALA A 117 -3.34 5.94 7.94
N THR A 118 -4.40 5.68 8.69
CA THR A 118 -5.75 6.14 8.35
C THR A 118 -5.88 7.66 8.43
N ALA A 119 -5.20 8.31 9.38
CA ALA A 119 -5.29 9.75 9.59
C ALA A 119 -4.39 10.57 8.66
N ARG A 120 -3.38 9.97 8.02
CA ARG A 120 -2.35 10.68 7.24
C ARG A 120 -2.15 10.11 5.84
N GLY A 121 -2.02 8.79 5.69
CA GLY A 121 -1.79 8.22 4.36
C GLY A 121 -3.04 8.19 3.49
N LEU A 122 -4.20 7.84 4.05
CA LEU A 122 -5.46 7.86 3.30
C LEU A 122 -5.82 9.22 2.69
N PRO A 123 -5.69 10.35 3.40
CA PRO A 123 -5.88 11.68 2.82
C PRO A 123 -5.04 11.94 1.57
N VAL A 124 -3.78 11.51 1.58
CA VAL A 124 -2.88 11.63 0.41
C VAL A 124 -3.33 10.70 -0.71
N ILE A 125 -3.61 9.43 -0.38
CA ILE A 125 -4.00 8.40 -1.34
C ILE A 125 -5.32 8.73 -2.01
N SER A 126 -6.33 9.17 -1.25
CA SER A 126 -7.71 9.38 -1.70
C SER A 126 -8.06 10.82 -2.05
N GLY A 127 -7.19 11.78 -1.73
CA GLY A 127 -7.42 13.19 -2.03
C GLY A 127 -8.43 13.87 -1.11
N TYR A 128 -8.80 13.23 0.01
CA TYR A 128 -9.70 13.81 1.01
C TYR A 128 -8.98 14.80 1.93
N GLN A 129 -9.26 16.08 1.72
CA GLN A 129 -9.30 17.28 2.59
C GLN A 129 -8.28 17.55 3.72
N SER A 130 -7.43 16.63 4.18
CA SER A 130 -6.52 16.90 5.32
C SER A 130 -5.05 17.02 4.95
N ALA A 131 -4.76 17.22 3.65
CA ALA A 131 -3.42 17.44 3.12
C ALA A 131 -3.47 18.52 2.03
N GLU A 132 -2.68 19.57 2.18
CA GLU A 132 -2.41 20.52 1.10
C GLU A 132 -1.32 19.93 0.21
N VAL A 133 -1.65 19.68 -1.05
CA VAL A 133 -0.75 19.04 -2.03
C VAL A 133 -0.10 20.10 -2.90
N PHE A 134 1.23 20.09 -2.93
CA PHE A 134 2.03 20.92 -3.81
C PHE A 134 2.90 20.01 -4.67
N GLN A 135 2.98 20.28 -5.98
CA GLN A 135 3.81 19.55 -6.95
C GLN A 135 3.18 18.26 -7.52
N THR A 136 3.35 18.06 -8.84
CA THR A 136 3.11 16.79 -9.53
C THR A 136 4.17 16.57 -10.63
N ALA A 137 4.60 15.30 -10.70
CA ALA A 137 5.68 14.67 -11.48
C ALA A 137 7.14 15.02 -11.07
N PRO A 138 7.96 14.01 -10.68
CA PRO A 138 7.66 12.57 -10.53
C PRO A 138 7.15 12.17 -9.13
N TYR A 139 7.08 13.11 -8.19
CA TYR A 139 6.56 12.88 -6.83
C TYR A 139 5.58 13.99 -6.44
N VAL A 140 4.91 13.74 -5.33
CA VAL A 140 3.85 14.56 -4.77
C VAL A 140 4.35 15.03 -3.43
N SER A 141 4.37 16.34 -3.21
CA SER A 141 4.73 16.91 -1.91
C SER A 141 3.49 17.51 -1.27
N GLY A 142 3.56 17.76 0.02
CA GLY A 142 2.49 18.45 0.70
C GLY A 142 2.74 18.62 2.17
N LYS A 143 1.73 19.13 2.85
CA LYS A 143 1.71 19.21 4.31
C LYS A 143 0.33 18.85 4.82
N TYR A 144 0.30 18.24 5.99
CA TYR A 144 -0.95 18.01 6.70
C TYR A 144 -1.39 19.26 7.48
N GLU A 145 -2.61 19.24 8.01
CA GLU A 145 -3.19 20.37 8.78
C GLU A 145 -2.34 20.83 9.97
N ASP A 146 -1.62 19.92 10.62
CA ASP A 146 -0.72 20.22 11.75
C ASP A 146 0.69 20.65 11.30
N GLY A 147 0.87 20.95 10.01
CA GLY A 147 2.11 21.47 9.44
C GLY A 147 3.18 20.41 9.14
N ILE A 148 2.93 19.13 9.39
CA ILE A 148 3.90 18.07 9.07
C ILE A 148 4.04 17.94 7.54
N PRO A 149 5.25 18.10 6.96
CA PRO A 149 5.44 17.90 5.53
C PRO A 149 5.51 16.41 5.18
N PHE A 150 5.06 16.09 3.96
CA PHE A 150 5.16 14.76 3.39
C PHE A 150 5.59 14.80 1.92
N GLN A 151 6.09 13.65 1.48
CA GLN A 151 6.34 13.34 0.08
C GLN A 151 5.77 11.96 -0.23
N SER A 152 5.30 11.78 -1.45
CA SER A 152 4.80 10.48 -1.90
C SER A 152 5.02 10.24 -3.38
N PHE A 153 5.08 8.97 -3.75
CA PHE A 153 5.14 8.52 -5.13
C PHE A 153 4.47 7.15 -5.27
N GLN A 154 4.07 6.83 -6.50
CA GLN A 154 3.45 5.56 -6.85
C GLN A 154 4.44 4.64 -7.58
N MET A 155 4.37 3.34 -7.29
CA MET A 155 5.08 2.28 -7.99
C MET A 155 4.07 1.29 -8.56
N SER A 156 4.21 0.93 -9.84
CA SER A 156 3.45 -0.19 -10.43
C SER A 156 3.85 -1.51 -9.76
N LEU A 157 2.91 -2.47 -9.71
CA LEU A 157 3.21 -3.84 -9.31
C LEU A 157 3.90 -4.63 -10.43
N ASP A 158 3.75 -4.23 -11.70
CA ASP A 158 4.21 -5.02 -12.86
C ASP A 158 5.70 -5.40 -12.79
N PRO A 159 6.63 -4.50 -12.40
CA PRO A 159 8.04 -4.85 -12.31
C PRO A 159 8.35 -5.96 -11.30
N PHE A 160 7.45 -6.21 -10.35
CA PHE A 160 7.60 -7.24 -9.32
C PHE A 160 6.95 -8.57 -9.73
N VAL A 161 5.98 -8.55 -10.65
CA VAL A 161 5.28 -9.76 -11.12
C VAL A 161 6.22 -10.61 -11.97
N ASP A 162 7.01 -9.97 -12.84
CA ASP A 162 7.91 -10.65 -13.77
C ASP A 162 9.29 -10.95 -13.17
N ALA A 163 9.58 -10.46 -11.97
CA ALA A 163 10.90 -10.58 -11.36
C ALA A 163 11.10 -11.94 -10.70
N GLU A 164 12.22 -12.60 -11.00
CA GLU A 164 12.67 -13.74 -10.22
C GLU A 164 13.19 -13.29 -8.84
N ASN A 165 13.24 -14.22 -7.88
CA ASN A 165 13.61 -13.94 -6.49
C ASN A 165 14.91 -13.13 -6.30
N ALA A 166 15.91 -13.33 -7.17
CA ALA A 166 17.19 -12.61 -7.13
C ALA A 166 17.08 -11.18 -7.70
N ASP A 167 16.19 -10.99 -8.68
CA ASP A 167 15.97 -9.71 -9.35
C ASP A 167 15.02 -8.80 -8.57
N VAL A 168 14.15 -9.37 -7.71
CA VAL A 168 13.24 -8.61 -6.85
C VAL A 168 13.99 -7.55 -6.02
N ASP A 169 15.16 -7.88 -5.46
CA ASP A 169 15.93 -6.91 -4.67
C ASP A 169 16.49 -5.78 -5.55
N ALA A 170 16.84 -6.05 -6.81
CA ALA A 170 17.25 -5.04 -7.78
C ALA A 170 16.07 -4.14 -8.19
N VAL A 171 14.88 -4.73 -8.39
CA VAL A 171 13.65 -3.97 -8.65
C VAL A 171 13.30 -3.09 -7.46
N ILE A 172 13.37 -3.59 -6.22
CA ILE A 172 13.16 -2.77 -5.02
C ILE A 172 14.14 -1.60 -4.99
N ARG A 173 15.42 -1.83 -5.29
CA ARG A 173 16.41 -0.74 -5.33
C ARG A 173 16.03 0.35 -6.33
N ARG A 174 15.72 -0.05 -7.57
CA ARG A 174 15.35 0.89 -8.64
C ARG A 174 14.05 1.63 -8.36
N GLU A 175 13.00 0.90 -7.97
CA GLU A 175 11.64 1.46 -7.84
C GLU A 175 11.43 2.20 -6.51
N LEU A 176 12.04 1.73 -5.41
CA LEU A 176 11.86 2.30 -4.08
C LEU A 176 13.08 3.13 -3.67
N ILE A 177 14.27 2.53 -3.59
CA ILE A 177 15.43 3.16 -2.95
C ILE A 177 15.94 4.35 -3.74
N ASP A 178 16.15 4.18 -5.05
CA ASP A 178 16.70 5.24 -5.90
C ASP A 178 15.71 6.41 -5.99
N ARG A 179 14.42 6.12 -6.17
CA ARG A 179 13.37 7.15 -6.14
C ARG A 179 13.34 7.87 -4.80
N PHE A 180 13.41 7.15 -3.69
CA PHE A 180 13.44 7.72 -2.34
C PHE A 180 14.63 8.68 -2.16
N LYS A 181 15.82 8.32 -2.66
CA LYS A 181 17.03 9.16 -2.60
C LYS A 181 16.94 10.44 -3.44
N THR A 182 16.14 10.42 -4.51
CA THR A 182 15.91 11.62 -5.33
C THR A 182 14.92 12.61 -4.71
N LEU A 183 14.23 12.22 -3.64
CA LEU A 183 13.32 13.12 -2.94
C LEU A 183 14.10 14.19 -2.16
N PRO A 184 13.75 15.49 -2.30
CA PRO A 184 14.41 16.54 -1.54
C PRO A 184 14.13 16.38 -0.04
N ASP A 185 15.12 16.69 0.79
CA ASP A 185 14.93 16.71 2.23
C ASP A 185 14.14 17.97 2.64
N LEU A 186 13.02 17.77 3.33
CA LEU A 186 12.14 18.85 3.83
C LEU A 186 12.28 19.07 5.34
N SER A 187 13.31 18.51 5.98
CA SER A 187 13.56 18.65 7.42
C SER A 187 14.20 19.98 7.86
N ALA A 188 14.46 20.89 6.91
CA ALA A 188 15.08 22.20 7.11
C ALA A 188 14.08 23.30 7.49
#